data_AF-A0A818X4M3-F1
#
_entry.id   AF-A0A818X4M3-F1
#
_cell.length_a   1.000
_cell.length_b   1.000
_cell.length_c   1.000
_cell.angle_alpha   90.00
_cell.angle_beta   90.00
_cell.angle_gamma   90.00
#
_symmetry.space_group_name_H-M   'P 1'
#
loop_
_entity.id
_entity.type
_entity.pdbx_description
1 polymer ?
#
loop_
_entity_poly.entity_id
_entity_poly.type
_entity_poly.pdbx_seq_one_letter_code
_entity_poly.pdbx_strand_id
1 'polypeptide(L)'
;QENERLLAMRRNDERLALEEEERLRSQVLNILSEKEFNEHLNIEEEVKQIKKESRSWVNPNDLSREIERMLNEKHDYNFSIDLTGIKRTQSGKDIVDQNKPDLVSISPFELEPKNVARKPPGASKYEE
;
A
#
# COMPACT_ATOMS: atom_id res chain seq x y z
N GLN A 1 11.97 55.01 -32.13
CA GLN A 1 12.07 53.97 -33.17
C GLN A 1 12.83 52.74 -32.69
N GLU A 2 14.15 52.81 -32.41
CA GLU A 2 14.91 51.61 -32.00
C GLU A 2 14.55 51.10 -30.59
N ASN A 3 14.40 52.00 -29.61
CA ASN A 3 13.92 51.65 -28.27
C ASN A 3 12.49 51.05 -28.26
N GLU A 4 11.61 51.49 -29.17
CA GLU A 4 10.25 50.95 -29.28
C GLU A 4 10.25 49.53 -29.87
N ARG A 5 11.18 49.25 -30.81
CA ARG A 5 11.38 47.90 -31.34
C ARG A 5 11.92 46.95 -30.28
N LEU A 6 12.88 47.39 -29.46
CA LEU A 6 13.44 46.58 -28.37
C LEU A 6 12.39 46.27 -27.29
N LEU A 7 11.54 47.23 -26.95
CA LEU A 7 10.41 47.01 -26.02
C LEU A 7 9.37 46.04 -26.59
N ALA A 8 9.09 46.11 -27.88
CA ALA A 8 8.17 45.19 -28.54
C ALA A 8 8.72 43.75 -28.60
N MET A 9 10.02 43.58 -28.86
CA MET A 9 10.69 42.28 -28.80
C MET A 9 10.64 41.69 -27.39
N ARG A 10 10.99 42.48 -26.37
CA ARG A 10 10.95 42.02 -24.98
C ARG A 10 9.56 41.54 -24.54
N ARG A 11 8.51 42.29 -24.89
CA ARG A 11 7.11 41.88 -24.60
C ARG A 11 6.71 40.60 -25.31
N ASN A 12 7.23 40.36 -26.51
CA ASN A 12 6.97 39.12 -27.23
C ASN A 12 7.70 37.94 -26.60
N ASP A 13 8.96 38.12 -26.20
CA ASP A 13 9.75 37.09 -25.51
C ASP A 13 9.14 36.72 -24.15
N GLU A 14 8.69 37.72 -23.37
CA GLU A 14 7.97 37.52 -22.11
C GLU A 14 6.65 36.75 -22.33
N ARG A 15 5.92 37.05 -23.40
CA ARG A 15 4.68 36.33 -23.75
C ARG A 15 4.96 34.87 -24.10
N LEU A 16 5.98 34.61 -24.92
CA LEU A 16 6.36 33.26 -25.32
C LEU A 16 6.85 32.43 -24.13
N ALA A 17 7.58 33.05 -23.19
CA ALA A 17 8.02 32.39 -21.97
C ALA A 17 6.84 32.00 -21.06
N LEU A 18 5.85 32.88 -20.90
CA LEU A 18 4.64 32.58 -20.13
C LEU A 18 3.80 31.46 -20.75
N GLU A 19 3.66 31.45 -22.07
CA GLU A 19 2.92 30.41 -22.80
C GLU A 19 3.58 29.04 -22.64
N GLU A 20 4.92 28.98 -22.71
CA GLU A 20 5.67 27.74 -22.50
C GLU A 20 5.62 27.27 -21.04
N GLU A 21 5.64 28.19 -20.06
CA GLU A 21 5.46 27.87 -18.65
C GLU A 21 4.06 27.28 -18.38
N GLU A 22 3.01 27.87 -18.94
CA GLU A 22 1.64 27.38 -18.79
C GLU A 22 1.44 26.01 -19.46
N ARG A 23 2.11 25.79 -20.60
CA ARG A 23 2.16 24.49 -21.29
C ARG A 23 2.81 23.42 -20.42
N LEU A 24 3.98 23.73 -19.84
CA LEU A 24 4.71 22.81 -18.96
C LEU A 24 3.92 22.52 -17.68
N ARG A 25 3.30 23.54 -17.08
CA ARG A 25 2.47 23.39 -15.89
C ARG A 25 1.27 22.48 -16.15
N SER A 26 0.60 22.64 -17.28
CA SER A 26 -0.51 21.79 -17.69
C SER A 26 -0.07 20.34 -17.94
N GLN A 27 1.10 20.15 -18.55
CA GLN A 27 1.66 18.82 -18.77
C GLN A 27 2.00 18.11 -17.45
N VAL A 28 2.61 18.82 -16.48
CA VAL A 28 2.92 18.28 -15.16
C VAL A 28 1.65 17.93 -14.39
N LEU A 29 0.62 18.79 -14.42
CA LEU A 29 -0.66 18.51 -13.76
C LEU A 29 -1.35 17.27 -14.35
N ASN A 30 -1.30 17.09 -15.66
CA ASN A 30 -1.85 15.89 -16.29
C ASN A 30 -1.09 14.61 -15.88
N ILE A 31 0.25 14.67 -15.82
CA ILE A 31 1.07 13.53 -15.39
C ILE A 31 0.83 13.20 -13.91
N LEU A 32 0.69 14.20 -13.04
CA LEU A 32 0.38 13.99 -11.63
C LEU A 32 -1.02 13.39 -11.46
N SER A 33 -2.01 13.93 -12.16
CA SER A 33 -3.39 13.40 -12.19
C SER A 33 -3.44 11.95 -12.67
N GLU A 34 -2.71 11.60 -13.73
CA GLU A 34 -2.66 10.22 -14.24
C GLU A 34 -1.98 9.25 -13.27
N LYS A 35 -0.92 9.69 -12.58
CA LYS A 35 -0.25 8.88 -11.54
C LYS A 35 -1.13 8.67 -10.32
N GLU A 36 -1.76 9.73 -9.81
CA GLU A 36 -2.70 9.65 -8.70
C GLU A 36 -3.93 8.80 -9.06
N PHE A 37 -4.42 8.90 -10.29
CA PHE A 37 -5.50 8.05 -10.80
C PHE A 37 -5.09 6.58 -10.86
N ASN A 38 -3.88 6.27 -11.34
CA ASN A 38 -3.37 4.89 -11.42
C ASN A 38 -3.09 4.28 -10.03
N GLU A 39 -2.69 5.07 -9.03
CA GLU A 39 -2.58 4.61 -7.64
C GLU A 39 -3.96 4.28 -7.03
N HIS A 40 -5.01 4.97 -7.46
CA HIS A 40 -6.38 4.78 -6.96
C HIS A 40 -7.26 3.82 -7.79
N LEU A 41 -6.80 3.35 -8.96
CA LEU A 41 -7.54 2.44 -9.84
C LEU A 41 -6.98 1.04 -9.86
N ASN A 42 -6.94 0.42 -8.68
CA ASN A 42 -6.87 -1.03 -8.65
C ASN A 42 -7.81 -1.71 -7.67
N ILE A 43 -8.93 -1.05 -7.35
CA ILE A 43 -10.02 -1.61 -6.56
C ILE A 43 -10.50 -2.94 -7.17
N GLU A 44 -10.46 -3.11 -8.50
CA GLU A 44 -10.87 -4.36 -9.13
C GLU A 44 -9.91 -5.52 -8.82
N GLU A 45 -8.59 -5.31 -8.87
CA GLU A 45 -7.64 -6.37 -8.48
C GLU A 45 -7.66 -6.61 -6.97
N GLU A 46 -7.80 -5.58 -6.15
CA GLU A 46 -7.97 -5.73 -4.70
C GLU A 46 -9.21 -6.56 -4.36
N VAL A 47 -10.35 -6.27 -5.00
CA VAL A 47 -11.58 -7.05 -4.81
C VAL A 47 -11.42 -8.49 -5.34
N LYS A 48 -10.72 -8.69 -6.46
CA LYS A 48 -10.38 -10.04 -6.96
C LYS A 48 -9.49 -10.80 -5.97
N GLN A 49 -8.51 -10.12 -5.38
CA GLN A 49 -7.61 -10.69 -4.39
C GLN A 49 -8.36 -11.06 -3.11
N ILE A 50 -9.18 -10.16 -2.55
CA ILE A 50 -10.01 -10.42 -1.37
C ILE A 50 -10.95 -11.61 -1.61
N LYS A 51 -11.58 -11.69 -2.79
CA LYS A 51 -12.44 -12.84 -3.15
C LYS A 51 -11.68 -14.16 -3.25
N LYS A 52 -10.41 -14.12 -3.62
CA LYS A 52 -9.54 -15.30 -3.67
C LYS A 52 -9.14 -15.73 -2.26
N GLU A 53 -8.74 -14.78 -1.42
CA GLU A 53 -8.28 -15.00 -0.05
C GLU A 53 -9.42 -15.36 0.92
N SER A 54 -10.64 -14.86 0.69
CA SER A 54 -11.79 -15.18 1.56
C SER A 54 -12.16 -16.66 1.58
N ARG A 55 -11.76 -17.42 0.56
CA ARG A 55 -11.90 -18.89 0.54
C ARG A 55 -10.98 -19.61 1.53
N SER A 56 -9.87 -18.98 1.89
CA SER A 56 -8.93 -19.47 2.91
C SER A 56 -9.24 -18.97 4.31
N TRP A 57 -10.27 -18.13 4.49
CA TRP A 57 -10.68 -17.70 5.81
C TRP A 57 -11.22 -18.88 6.61
N VAL A 58 -10.89 -18.88 7.88
CA VAL A 58 -11.30 -19.94 8.81
C VAL A 58 -12.81 -19.96 8.92
N ASN A 59 -13.40 -21.11 8.62
CA ASN A 59 -14.82 -21.32 8.85
C ASN A 59 -15.09 -21.32 10.37
N PRO A 60 -16.02 -20.52 10.90
CA PRO A 60 -16.32 -20.49 12.33
C PRO A 60 -16.64 -21.86 12.93
N ASN A 61 -17.24 -22.76 12.14
CA ASN A 61 -17.57 -24.11 12.58
C ASN A 61 -16.35 -25.03 12.71
N ASP A 62 -15.22 -24.68 12.09
CA ASP A 62 -13.97 -25.43 12.09
C ASP A 62 -12.89 -24.78 12.98
N LEU A 63 -13.25 -23.75 13.75
CA LEU A 63 -12.30 -22.92 14.50
C LEU A 63 -11.44 -23.74 15.47
N SER A 64 -12.03 -24.72 16.17
CA SER A 64 -11.29 -25.57 17.11
C SER A 64 -10.19 -26.37 16.43
N ARG A 65 -10.47 -26.91 15.23
CA ARG A 65 -9.48 -27.67 14.44
C ARG A 65 -8.35 -26.77 13.95
N GLU A 66 -8.68 -25.54 13.57
CA GLU A 66 -7.69 -24.56 13.14
C GLU A 66 -6.78 -24.11 14.29
N ILE A 67 -7.34 -23.90 15.49
CA ILE A 67 -6.56 -23.59 16.69
C ILE A 67 -5.60 -24.75 17.01
N GLU A 68 -6.08 -25.99 16.99
CA GLU A 68 -5.22 -27.17 17.19
C GLU A 68 -4.13 -27.28 16.12
N ARG A 69 -4.45 -26.98 14.86
CA ARG A 69 -3.47 -26.91 13.78
C ARG A 69 -2.39 -25.86 14.07
N MET A 70 -2.78 -24.63 14.41
CA MET A 70 -1.86 -23.54 14.71
C MET A 70 -0.98 -23.80 15.94
N LEU A 71 -1.51 -24.48 16.97
CA LEU A 71 -0.72 -24.87 18.15
C LEU A 71 0.34 -25.92 17.82
N ASN A 72 0.10 -26.76 16.82
CA ASN A 72 1.01 -27.82 16.39
C ASN A 72 1.97 -27.37 15.28
N GLU A 73 1.58 -26.38 14.48
CA GLU A 73 2.42 -25.80 13.43
C GLU A 73 3.45 -24.84 14.02
N LYS A 74 4.74 -25.12 13.75
CA LYS A 74 5.82 -24.17 14.04
C LYS A 74 6.02 -23.25 12.84
N HIS A 75 5.58 -22.02 12.97
CA HIS A 75 5.95 -20.95 12.04
C HIS A 75 7.24 -20.30 12.51
N ASP A 76 8.31 -20.38 11.70
CA ASP A 76 9.54 -19.65 11.96
C ASP A 76 9.54 -18.33 11.17
N TYR A 77 9.32 -17.24 11.89
CA TYR A 77 9.36 -15.88 11.33
C TYR A 77 10.74 -15.23 11.51
N ASN A 78 11.72 -15.93 12.07
CA ASN A 78 13.04 -15.36 12.28
C ASN A 78 13.86 -15.38 10.99
N PHE A 79 14.19 -14.19 10.50
CA PHE A 79 15.15 -14.03 9.43
C PHE A 79 16.18 -12.94 9.80
N SER A 80 17.34 -13.04 9.17
CA SER A 80 18.39 -12.03 9.22
C SER A 80 18.52 -11.39 7.85
N ILE A 81 19.00 -10.15 7.80
CA ILE A 81 19.30 -9.45 6.55
C ILE A 81 20.80 -9.23 6.54
N ASP A 82 21.47 -9.67 5.48
CA ASP A 82 22.89 -9.40 5.31
C ASP A 82 23.16 -7.97 4.82
N LEU A 83 24.43 -7.55 4.82
CA LEU A 83 24.83 -6.21 4.37
C LEU A 83 24.54 -5.95 2.88
N THR A 84 24.23 -6.98 2.10
CA THR A 84 23.83 -6.87 0.70
C THR A 84 22.31 -6.75 0.53
N GLY A 85 21.55 -6.85 1.64
CA GLY A 85 20.08 -6.76 1.65
C GLY A 85 19.37 -8.11 1.47
N ILE A 86 20.09 -9.23 1.46
CA ILE A 86 19.50 -10.56 1.25
C ILE A 86 18.97 -11.11 2.58
N LYS A 87 17.71 -11.56 2.57
CA LYS A 87 17.08 -12.23 3.71
C LYS A 87 17.56 -13.67 3.82
N ARG A 88 17.94 -14.10 5.02
CA ARG A 88 18.39 -15.46 5.34
C ARG A 88 17.68 -16.01 6.57
N THR A 89 17.30 -17.27 6.53
CA THR A 89 16.78 -18.00 7.71
C THR A 89 17.83 -18.10 8.82
N GLN A 90 17.43 -18.47 10.04
CA GLN A 90 18.38 -18.78 11.13
C GLN A 90 19.41 -19.86 10.76
N SER A 91 19.07 -20.76 9.82
CA SER A 91 19.96 -21.79 9.29
C SER A 91 20.95 -21.30 8.21
N GLY A 92 20.92 -20.00 7.87
CA GLY A 92 21.79 -19.39 6.87
C GLY A 92 21.39 -19.63 5.41
N LYS A 93 20.22 -20.23 5.17
CA LYS A 93 19.66 -20.40 3.82
C LYS A 93 18.98 -19.12 3.34
N ASP A 94 19.23 -18.75 2.09
CA ASP A 94 18.60 -17.61 1.42
C ASP A 94 17.09 -17.80 1.34
N ILE A 95 16.35 -16.75 1.70
CA ILE A 95 14.91 -16.68 1.55
C ILE A 95 14.66 -16.05 0.18
N VAL A 96 14.31 -16.87 -0.80
CA VAL A 96 13.86 -16.37 -2.10
C VAL A 96 12.52 -15.69 -1.86
N ASP A 97 12.50 -14.36 -1.93
CA ASP A 97 11.27 -13.58 -1.97
C ASP A 97 10.48 -14.07 -3.19
N GLN A 98 9.51 -14.95 -2.96
CA GLN A 98 8.51 -15.27 -3.97
C GLN A 98 7.76 -13.96 -4.21
N ASN A 99 7.86 -13.42 -5.43
CA ASN A 99 7.23 -12.17 -5.82
C ASN A 99 5.73 -12.17 -5.49
N LYS A 100 5.39 -11.53 -4.35
CA LYS A 100 4.07 -11.02 -3.86
C LYS A 100 3.03 -12.02 -3.32
N PRO A 101 2.13 -11.59 -2.40
CA PRO A 101 1.89 -10.22 -1.92
C PRO A 101 2.33 -9.94 -0.48
N ASP A 102 2.41 -8.65 -0.16
CA ASP A 102 2.83 -8.05 1.11
C ASP A 102 2.15 -8.66 2.34
N LEU A 103 2.88 -9.52 3.05
CA LEU A 103 2.68 -9.66 4.48
C LEU A 103 3.47 -8.53 5.14
N VAL A 104 2.77 -7.44 5.47
CA VAL A 104 3.28 -6.43 6.39
C VAL A 104 3.66 -7.17 7.67
N SER A 105 4.96 -7.31 7.90
CA SER A 105 5.53 -7.85 9.13
C SER A 105 5.19 -6.87 10.25
N ILE A 106 4.11 -7.15 10.97
CA ILE A 106 3.84 -6.47 12.23
C ILE A 106 4.79 -7.10 13.25
N SER A 107 5.83 -6.35 13.61
CA SER A 107 6.77 -6.71 14.67
C SER A 107 6.00 -7.02 15.97
N PRO A 108 6.35 -8.08 16.74
CA PRO A 108 5.62 -8.45 17.95
C PRO A 108 5.71 -7.43 19.09
N PHE A 109 6.51 -6.37 18.95
CA PHE A 109 6.78 -5.39 20.00
C PHE A 109 5.75 -4.26 20.14
N GLU A 110 4.71 -4.19 19.29
CA GLU A 110 3.71 -3.10 19.37
C GLU A 110 2.33 -3.50 19.90
N LEU A 111 2.12 -4.76 20.30
CA LEU A 111 0.83 -5.20 20.85
C LEU A 111 0.88 -5.30 22.38
N GLU A 112 0.81 -4.17 23.07
CA GLU A 112 0.22 -4.19 24.41
C GLU A 112 -1.29 -4.51 24.26
N PRO A 113 -1.83 -5.53 24.96
CA PRO A 113 -3.23 -5.88 24.83
C PRO A 113 -4.09 -4.83 25.53
N LYS A 114 -4.53 -3.81 24.79
CA LYS A 114 -5.67 -2.99 25.23
C LYS A 114 -6.91 -3.87 25.17
N ASN A 115 -7.32 -4.39 26.32
CA ASN A 115 -8.62 -5.03 26.53
C ASN A 115 -9.73 -4.03 26.19
N VAL A 116 -10.13 -3.96 24.92
CA VAL A 116 -11.33 -3.25 24.49
C VAL A 116 -12.29 -4.28 23.93
N ALA A 117 -13.05 -4.91 24.82
CA ALA A 117 -14.19 -5.73 24.44
C ALA A 117 -15.27 -4.82 23.81
N ARG A 118 -15.18 -4.57 22.51
CA ARG A 118 -16.29 -3.97 21.75
C ARG A 118 -17.27 -5.08 21.42
N LYS A 119 -18.45 -5.05 22.05
CA LYS A 119 -19.58 -5.87 21.65
C LYS A 119 -19.85 -5.67 20.14
N PRO A 120 -20.17 -6.73 19.39
CA PRO A 120 -20.50 -6.60 17.98
C PRO A 120 -21.72 -5.68 17.80
N PRO A 121 -21.73 -4.80 16.80
CA PRO A 121 -22.88 -3.95 16.50
C PRO A 121 -24.05 -4.85 16.08
N GLY A 122 -25.14 -4.83 16.86
CA GLY A 122 -26.32 -5.69 16.66
C GLY A 122 -26.82 -6.41 17.92
N ALA A 123 -26.07 -6.41 19.02
CA ALA A 123 -26.53 -6.93 20.31
C ALA A 123 -27.48 -5.94 21.01
N SER A 124 -28.69 -5.76 20.46
CA SER A 124 -29.76 -4.95 21.02
C SER A 124 -30.93 -5.83 21.48
N LYS A 125 -31.13 -5.83 22.81
CA LYS A 125 -32.40 -5.85 23.53
C LYS A 125 -33.39 -6.98 23.24
N TYR A 126 -33.11 -8.17 23.75
CA TYR A 126 -34.13 -9.06 24.31
C TYR A 126 -33.50 -9.91 25.40
N GLU A 127 -33.56 -9.47 26.65
CA GLU A 127 -33.72 -10.36 27.81
C GLU A 127 -34.61 -9.61 28.82
N GLU A 128 -35.72 -10.27 29.18
CA GLU A 128 -36.72 -9.88 30.20
C GLU A 128 -36.13 -9.87 31.62
#